data_AF-A0A392PG81-F1
#
_entry.id   AF-A0A392PG81-F1
#
_cell.length_a   1.000
_cell.length_b   1.000
_cell.length_c   1.000
_cell.angle_alpha   90.00
_cell.angle_beta   90.00
_cell.angle_gamma   90.00
#
_symmetry.space_group_name_H-M   'P 1'
#
loop_
_entity.id
_entity.type
_entity.pdbx_description
1 polymer ?
#
loop_
_entity_poly.entity_id
_entity_poly.type
_entity_poly.pdbx_seq_one_letter_code
_entity_poly.pdbx_strand_id
1 'polypeptide(L)'
;MVFQSATYGKVLVLDGVIQLTERDECAYQEMITHLPLCSIPNPKKVLVIGGGDGGVLREVSRHSSVEKIDICEIDKMVVDVSKQFFPDIAVGFEDPRVTLNIGD
;
A
#
# COMPACT_ATOMS: atom_id res chain seq x y z
N MET A 1 11.09 11.66 0.88
CA MET A 1 12.42 11.25 1.41
C MET A 1 12.32 9.85 1.99
N VAL A 2 13.35 9.03 1.81
CA VAL A 2 13.50 7.72 2.47
C VAL A 2 14.80 7.69 3.24
N PHE A 3 14.77 7.17 4.48
CA PHE A 3 15.96 6.99 5.29
C PHE A 3 15.84 5.77 6.22
N GLN A 4 16.97 5.29 6.71
CA GLN A 4 17.05 4.24 7.72
C GLN A 4 17.00 4.87 9.12
N SER A 5 15.98 4.57 9.90
CA SER A 5 15.92 4.95 11.31
C SER A 5 16.73 3.99 12.18
N ALA A 6 17.05 4.41 13.41
CA ALA A 6 17.81 3.59 14.35
C ALA A 6 17.03 2.36 14.86
N THR A 7 15.70 2.46 15.01
CA THR A 7 14.89 1.44 15.71
C THR A 7 13.55 1.11 15.06
N TYR A 8 13.18 1.75 13.95
CA TYR A 8 11.90 1.58 13.24
C TYR A 8 12.04 1.07 11.80
N GLY A 9 13.26 0.70 11.38
CA GLY A 9 13.52 0.29 10.00
C GLY A 9 13.59 1.49 9.05
N LYS A 10 13.32 1.26 7.77
CA LYS A 10 13.19 2.30 6.76
C LYS A 10 11.91 3.11 7.00
N VAL A 11 12.00 4.40 6.71
CA VAL A 11 10.93 5.39 6.93
C VAL A 11 10.69 6.18 5.66
N LEU A 12 9.43 6.29 5.26
CA LEU A 12 9.00 7.19 4.17
C LEU A 12 8.42 8.47 4.77
N VAL A 13 8.90 9.61 4.28
CA VAL A 13 8.42 10.94 4.68
C VAL A 13 8.06 11.74 3.43
N LEU A 14 6.85 12.31 3.42
CA LEU A 14 6.36 13.22 2.39
C LEU A 14 6.06 14.56 3.05
N ASP A 15 6.58 15.66 2.48
CA ASP A 15 6.41 17.03 2.98
C ASP A 15 6.64 17.21 4.49
N GLY A 16 7.63 16.49 5.03
CA GLY A 16 8.00 16.52 6.45
C GLY A 16 7.13 15.64 7.37
N VAL A 17 6.13 14.94 6.84
CA VAL A 17 5.23 14.05 7.60
C VAL A 17 5.58 12.59 7.32
N ILE A 18 5.77 11.81 8.38
CA ILE A 18 5.99 10.35 8.30
C ILE A 18 4.73 9.71 7.73
N GLN A 19 4.90 8.95 6.65
CA GLN A 19 3.82 8.20 6.01
C GLN A 19 3.78 6.76 6.53
N LEU A 20 4.94 6.13 6.66
CA LEU A 20 5.07 4.77 7.20
C LEU A 20 6.45 4.53 7.81
N THR A 21 6.52 3.52 8.68
CA THR A 21 7.76 2.87 9.08
C THR A 21 7.62 1.36 8.89
N GLU A 22 8.70 0.67 8.54
CA GLU A 22 8.67 -0.80 8.38
C GLU A 22 8.23 -1.52 9.68
N ARG A 23 8.46 -0.92 10.85
CA ARG A 23 8.17 -1.55 12.13
C ARG A 23 6.69 -1.57 12.49
N ASP A 24 5.92 -0.56 12.07
CA ASP A 24 4.54 -0.37 12.52
C ASP A 24 3.51 -0.15 11.40
N GLU A 25 3.93 -0.20 10.13
CA GLU A 25 3.01 -0.10 8.99
C GLU A 25 1.84 -1.09 9.05
N CYS A 26 2.06 -2.28 9.62
CA CYS A 26 1.05 -3.33 9.73
C CYS A 26 -0.19 -2.83 10.46
N ALA A 27 -0.04 -2.06 11.54
CA ALA A 27 -1.17 -1.56 12.31
C ALA A 27 -2.07 -0.64 11.47
N TYR A 28 -1.49 0.18 10.60
CA TYR A 28 -2.26 1.06 9.71
C TYR A 28 -2.85 0.27 8.53
N GLN A 29 -2.00 -0.47 7.81
CA GLN A 29 -2.37 -1.14 6.57
C GLN A 29 -3.40 -2.25 6.79
N GLU A 30 -3.24 -3.05 7.84
CA GLU A 30 -4.22 -4.08 8.20
C GLU A 30 -5.56 -3.44 8.57
N MET A 31 -5.55 -2.39 9.38
CA MET A 31 -6.78 -1.79 9.87
C MET A 31 -7.56 -1.07 8.78
N ILE A 32 -6.91 -0.25 7.95
CA ILE A 32 -7.59 0.46 6.86
C ILE A 32 -8.14 -0.50 5.80
N THR A 33 -7.53 -1.68 5.65
CA THR A 33 -7.92 -2.70 4.68
C THR A 33 -8.99 -3.66 5.21
N HIS A 34 -8.72 -4.30 6.35
CA HIS A 34 -9.55 -5.40 6.84
C HIS A 34 -10.82 -4.93 7.53
N LEU A 35 -10.84 -3.75 8.16
CA LEU A 35 -12.08 -3.22 8.74
C LEU A 35 -13.23 -3.16 7.71
N PRO A 36 -13.07 -2.52 6.53
CA PRO A 36 -14.14 -2.51 5.52
C PRO A 36 -14.33 -3.87 4.85
N LEU A 37 -13.25 -4.56 4.44
CA LEU A 37 -13.36 -5.77 3.62
C LEU A 37 -13.87 -7.00 4.39
N CYS A 38 -13.64 -7.08 5.70
CA CYS A 38 -14.22 -8.13 6.55
C CYS A 38 -15.67 -7.84 6.97
N SER A 39 -16.19 -6.64 6.69
CA SER A 39 -17.55 -6.22 7.05
C SER A 39 -18.57 -6.44 5.93
N ILE A 40 -18.14 -6.96 4.78
CA ILE A 40 -18.99 -7.25 3.63
C ILE A 40 -18.70 -8.65 3.07
N PRO A 41 -19.71 -9.39 2.57
CA PRO A 41 -19.49 -10.71 2.01
C PRO A 41 -18.82 -10.61 0.63
N ASN A 42 -17.74 -11.37 0.43
CA ASN A 42 -17.09 -11.59 -0.86
C ASN A 42 -16.80 -10.31 -1.68
N PRO A 43 -16.03 -9.34 -1.16
CA PRO A 43 -15.63 -8.16 -1.93
C PRO A 43 -14.96 -8.54 -3.25
N LYS A 44 -15.42 -7.97 -4.37
CA LYS A 44 -14.95 -8.32 -5.72
C LYS A 44 -14.06 -7.28 -6.37
N LYS A 45 -14.45 -6.00 -6.26
CA LYS A 45 -13.74 -4.87 -6.85
C LYS A 45 -13.43 -3.86 -5.76
N VAL A 46 -12.16 -3.50 -5.63
CA VAL A 46 -11.66 -2.60 -4.60
C VAL A 46 -10.94 -1.45 -5.27
N LEU A 47 -11.24 -0.23 -4.83
CA LEU A 47 -10.52 0.98 -5.22
C LEU A 47 -9.68 1.44 -4.02
N VAL A 48 -8.38 1.64 -4.25
CA VAL A 48 -7.45 2.24 -3.29
C VAL A 48 -7.05 3.60 -3.85
N ILE A 49 -7.24 4.67 -3.08
CA ILE A 49 -6.81 6.02 -3.44
C ILE A 49 -5.61 6.38 -2.56
N GLY A 50 -4.49 6.70 -3.18
CA GLY A 50 -3.18 6.70 -2.52
C GLY A 50 -2.65 5.27 -2.33
N GLY A 51 -1.73 5.08 -1.39
CA GLY A 51 -1.13 3.77 -1.12
C GLY A 51 0.09 3.47 -1.98
N GLY A 52 0.81 4.51 -2.41
CA GLY A 52 2.04 4.40 -3.20
C GLY A 52 3.19 3.56 -2.58
N ASP A 53 3.03 3.02 -1.37
CA ASP A 53 3.95 2.03 -0.77
C ASP A 53 3.69 0.59 -1.22
N GLY A 54 2.46 0.27 -1.62
CA GLY A 54 2.00 -1.07 -2.00
C GLY A 54 1.54 -1.96 -0.84
N GLY A 55 1.67 -1.52 0.42
CA GLY A 55 1.34 -2.36 1.57
C GLY A 55 -0.15 -2.57 1.75
N VAL A 56 -0.97 -1.55 1.52
CA VAL A 56 -2.44 -1.70 1.46
C VAL A 56 -2.85 -2.70 0.37
N LEU A 57 -2.18 -2.69 -0.79
CA LEU A 57 -2.47 -3.65 -1.87
C LEU A 57 -2.16 -5.08 -1.43
N ARG A 58 -1.03 -5.30 -0.75
CA ARG A 58 -0.67 -6.60 -0.17
C ARG A 58 -1.75 -7.12 0.77
N GLU A 59 -2.33 -6.26 1.60
CA GLU A 59 -3.40 -6.63 2.52
C GLU A 59 -4.73 -6.91 1.80
N VAL A 60 -5.08 -6.12 0.77
CA VAL A 60 -6.29 -6.35 -0.06
C VAL A 60 -6.16 -7.70 -0.76
N SER A 61 -4.98 -8.03 -1.27
CA SER A 61 -4.68 -9.28 -1.97
C SER A 61 -4.90 -10.54 -1.13
N ARG A 62 -4.92 -10.45 0.20
CA ARG A 62 -5.26 -11.59 1.09
C ARG A 62 -6.71 -12.06 0.95
N HIS A 63 -7.59 -11.20 0.44
CA HIS A 63 -8.99 -11.56 0.21
C HIS A 63 -9.12 -12.31 -1.11
N SER A 64 -9.29 -13.63 -1.04
CA SER A 64 -9.40 -14.52 -2.21
C SER A 64 -10.62 -14.24 -3.09
N SER A 65 -11.64 -13.59 -2.53
CA SER A 65 -12.83 -13.19 -3.29
C SER A 65 -12.58 -12.00 -4.21
N VAL A 66 -11.55 -11.18 -3.96
CA VAL A 66 -11.22 -10.00 -4.76
C VAL A 66 -10.72 -10.41 -6.13
N GLU A 67 -11.31 -9.80 -7.16
CA GLU A 67 -11.06 -10.05 -8.58
C GLU A 67 -10.31 -8.89 -9.25
N LYS A 68 -10.50 -7.66 -8.76
CA LYS A 68 -9.84 -6.45 -9.29
C LYS A 68 -9.50 -5.46 -8.18
N ILE A 69 -8.29 -4.93 -8.23
CA ILE A 69 -7.79 -3.88 -7.34
C ILE A 69 -7.35 -2.71 -8.22
N ASP A 70 -8.14 -1.65 -8.27
CA ASP A 70 -7.73 -0.40 -8.90
C ASP A 70 -7.01 0.44 -7.84
N ILE A 71 -5.81 0.92 -8.15
CA ILE A 71 -5.11 1.91 -7.32
C ILE A 71 -4.89 3.18 -8.13
N CYS A 72 -5.21 4.33 -7.53
CA CYS A 72 -4.91 5.65 -8.06
C CYS A 72 -3.91 6.35 -7.15
N GLU A 73 -2.70 6.60 -7.66
CA GLU A 73 -1.66 7.35 -6.96
C GLU A 73 -1.25 8.55 -7.83
N ILE A 74 -1.29 9.75 -7.28
CA ILE A 74 -1.03 10.97 -8.05
C ILE A 74 0.46 11.12 -8.34
N ASP A 75 1.32 10.70 -7.40
CA ASP A 75 2.76 10.89 -7.50
C ASP A 75 3.49 9.58 -7.83
N LYS A 76 3.88 9.46 -9.10
CA LYS A 76 4.71 8.35 -9.59
C LYS A 76 6.03 8.20 -8.83
N MET A 77 6.60 9.30 -8.33
CA MET A 77 7.85 9.23 -7.57
C MET A 77 7.67 8.43 -6.29
N VAL A 78 6.52 8.54 -5.61
CA VAL A 78 6.22 7.76 -4.40
C VAL A 78 6.23 6.26 -4.74
N VAL A 79 5.56 5.86 -5.83
CA VAL A 79 5.54 4.45 -6.26
C VAL A 79 6.94 3.93 -6.59
N ASP A 80 7.71 4.69 -7.39
CA ASP A 80 9.03 4.26 -7.85
C ASP A 80 10.02 4.13 -6.68
N VAL A 81 10.01 5.10 -5.77
CA VAL A 81 10.81 5.08 -4.53
C VAL A 81 10.38 3.91 -3.64
N SER A 82 9.08 3.66 -3.49
CA SER A 82 8.58 2.55 -2.69
C SER A 82 9.02 1.19 -3.24
N LYS A 83 8.89 0.98 -4.56
CA LYS A 83 9.39 -0.23 -5.23
C LYS A 83 10.89 -0.43 -5.05
N GLN A 84 11.68 0.65 -5.05
CA GLN A 84 13.12 0.58 -4.89
C GLN A 84 13.55 0.25 -3.45
N PHE A 85 12.97 0.93 -2.45
CA PHE A 85 13.48 0.88 -1.08
C PHE A 85 12.68 -0.03 -0.15
N PHE A 86 11.44 -0.36 -0.47
CA PHE A 86 10.54 -1.19 0.34
C PHE A 86 10.02 -2.40 -0.45
N PRO A 87 10.90 -3.27 -0.99
CA PRO A 87 10.48 -4.35 -1.88
C PRO A 87 9.47 -5.33 -1.24
N ASP A 88 9.59 -5.60 0.06
CA ASP A 88 8.68 -6.51 0.79
C ASP A 88 7.27 -5.93 1.01
N ILE A 89 7.14 -4.60 0.91
CA ILE A 89 5.87 -3.87 1.02
C ILE A 89 5.30 -3.66 -0.38
N ALA A 90 6.16 -3.21 -1.31
CA ALA A 90 5.81 -2.94 -2.69
C ALA A 90 5.43 -4.20 -3.50
N VAL A 91 5.65 -5.40 -2.97
CA VAL A 91 5.17 -6.67 -3.55
C VAL A 91 3.66 -6.66 -3.85
N GLY A 92 2.89 -5.84 -3.13
CA GLY A 92 1.46 -5.66 -3.41
C GLY A 92 1.17 -5.18 -4.83
N PHE A 93 2.08 -4.42 -5.45
CA PHE A 93 1.95 -3.99 -6.85
C PHE A 93 2.11 -5.12 -7.88
N GLU A 94 2.65 -6.27 -7.48
CA GLU A 94 2.93 -7.39 -8.37
C GLU A 94 1.78 -8.43 -8.41
N ASP A 95 0.71 -8.20 -7.63
CA ASP A 95 -0.49 -9.02 -7.73
C ASP A 95 -1.17 -8.82 -9.10
N PRO A 96 -1.48 -9.88 -9.86
CA PRO A 96 -2.03 -9.76 -11.21
C PRO A 96 -3.42 -9.11 -11.26
N ARG A 97 -4.10 -8.96 -10.11
CA ARG A 97 -5.39 -8.27 -10.00
C ARG A 97 -5.25 -6.75 -9.87
N VAL A 98 -4.03 -6.25 -9.65
CA VAL A 98 -3.76 -4.83 -9.45
C VAL A 98 -3.65 -4.10 -10.79
N THR A 99 -4.33 -2.96 -10.89
CA THR A 99 -4.19 -1.99 -11.97
C THR A 99 -3.78 -0.65 -11.37
N LEU A 100 -2.53 -0.24 -11.61
CA LEU A 100 -1.99 1.05 -11.18
C LEU A 100 -2.34 2.15 -12.19
N ASN A 101 -2.99 3.19 -11.70
CA ASN A 101 -3.29 4.41 -12.41
C ASN A 101 -2.50 5.55 -11.77
N ILE A 102 -1.70 6.26 -12.57
CA ILE A 102 -0.99 7.46 -12.11
C ILE A 102 -1.81 8.69 -12.52
N GLY A 103 -2.36 9.40 -11.54
CA GLY A 103 -3.17 10.61 -11.76
C GLY A 103 -4.33 10.78 -10.77
N ASP A 104 -5.06 11.87 -10.98
CA ASP A 104 -6.40 12.16 -10.43
C ASP A 104 -7.48 11.65 -11.40
#